data_AF-A0A7Z9N114-F1
#
_entry.id   AF-A0A7Z9N114-F1
#
_cell.length_a   1.000
_cell.length_b   1.000
_cell.length_c   1.000
_cell.angle_alpha   90.00
_cell.angle_beta   90.00
_cell.angle_gamma   90.00
#
_symmetry.space_group_name_H-M   'P 1'
#
loop_
_entity.id
_entity.type
_entity.pdbx_description
1 polymer ?
#
loop_
_entity_poly.entity_id
_entity_poly.type
_entity_poly.pdbx_seq_one_letter_code
_entity_poly.pdbx_strand_id
1 'polypeptide(L)'
;MAESHQIWSQRLSGIFLFILFTTACTPAYLVRNQPNLAENIYALKVDRIEKEVARNPDNPDLLLKAVSNLTIYSYGFLMEKADREVVKNYHQGKKLYHRAQNIFNRAKDYGLRGIKFHYPGFDSLMEATKMESFTFKKEDVPFFLLD
;
A
#
# COMPACT_ATOMS: atom_id res chain seq x y z
N MET A 1 -37.64 25.94 29.07
CA MET A 1 -37.24 25.28 27.80
C MET A 1 -35.74 25.03 27.70
N ALA A 2 -34.86 25.80 28.36
CA ALA A 2 -33.40 25.58 28.31
C ALA A 2 -32.91 24.33 29.07
N GLU A 3 -33.56 23.97 30.19
CA GLU A 3 -33.10 22.86 31.06
C GLU A 3 -33.33 21.46 30.46
N SER A 4 -34.36 21.26 29.64
CA SER A 4 -34.62 19.95 29.02
C SER A 4 -33.58 19.59 27.94
N HIS A 5 -33.06 20.59 27.21
CA HIS A 5 -32.00 20.41 26.23
C HIS A 5 -30.66 20.03 26.88
N GLN A 6 -30.37 20.58 28.06
CA GLN A 6 -29.13 20.33 28.79
C GLN A 6 -29.10 18.91 29.41
N ILE A 7 -30.24 18.41 29.88
CA ILE A 7 -30.37 17.04 30.40
C ILE A 7 -30.24 16.01 29.25
N TRP A 8 -30.78 16.30 28.07
CA TRP A 8 -30.68 15.41 26.92
C TRP A 8 -29.24 15.32 26.39
N SER A 9 -28.52 16.45 26.32
CA SER A 9 -27.11 16.45 25.89
C SER A 9 -26.19 15.70 26.87
N GLN A 10 -26.42 15.82 28.18
CA GLN A 10 -25.65 15.09 29.19
C GLN A 10 -25.90 13.58 29.14
N ARG A 11 -27.12 13.14 28.87
CA ARG A 11 -27.44 11.70 28.71
C ARG A 11 -26.85 11.13 27.42
N LEU A 12 -26.86 11.89 26.31
CA LEU A 12 -26.18 11.49 25.08
C LEU A 12 -24.67 11.43 25.25
N SER A 13 -24.07 12.37 25.98
CA SER A 13 -22.64 12.37 26.28
C SER A 13 -22.25 11.12 27.09
N GLY A 14 -23.05 10.74 28.09
CA GLY A 14 -22.84 9.51 28.87
C GLY A 14 -22.95 8.22 28.04
N ILE A 15 -23.92 8.15 27.13
CA ILE A 15 -24.08 7.01 26.20
C ILE A 15 -22.87 6.94 25.23
N PHE A 16 -22.42 8.08 24.72
CA PHE A 16 -21.26 8.15 23.83
C PHE A 16 -19.96 7.71 24.54
N LEU A 17 -19.75 8.17 25.78
CA LEU A 17 -18.63 7.74 26.62
C LEU A 17 -18.68 6.23 26.94
N PHE A 18 -19.88 5.67 27.15
CA PHE A 18 -20.06 4.25 27.40
C PHE A 18 -19.78 3.38 26.15
N ILE A 19 -20.17 3.84 24.97
CA ILE A 19 -19.85 3.18 23.69
C ILE A 19 -18.33 3.22 23.44
N LEU A 20 -17.67 4.35 23.72
CA LEU A 20 -16.20 4.46 23.59
C LEU A 20 -15.46 3.54 24.57
N PHE A 21 -15.96 3.38 25.80
CA PHE A 21 -15.32 2.52 26.80
C PHE A 21 -15.44 1.02 26.48
N THR A 22 -16.57 0.59 25.90
CA THR A 22 -16.84 -0.83 25.61
C THR A 22 -16.22 -1.32 24.29
N THR A 23 -15.98 -0.42 23.33
CA THR A 23 -15.39 -0.77 22.02
C THR A 23 -13.86 -0.88 22.04
N ALA A 24 -13.20 -0.46 23.12
CA ALA A 24 -11.74 -0.46 23.23
C ALA A 24 -11.09 -1.87 23.15
N CYS A 25 -11.80 -2.95 23.50
CA CYS A 25 -11.26 -4.32 23.43
C CYS A 25 -11.48 -5.03 22.09
N THR A 26 -12.36 -4.52 21.23
CA THR A 26 -12.72 -5.18 19.96
C THR A 26 -11.56 -5.25 18.95
N PRO A 27 -10.71 -4.21 18.78
CA PRO A 27 -9.59 -4.28 17.85
C PRO A 27 -8.57 -5.37 18.20
N ALA A 28 -8.25 -5.53 19.48
CA ALA A 28 -7.29 -6.53 19.96
C ALA A 28 -7.79 -7.97 19.74
N TYR A 29 -9.10 -8.20 19.93
CA TYR A 29 -9.73 -9.50 19.64
C TYR A 29 -9.67 -9.86 18.15
N LEU A 30 -9.97 -8.90 17.28
CA LEU A 30 -9.95 -9.10 15.83
C LEU A 30 -8.53 -9.40 15.32
N VAL A 31 -7.53 -8.62 15.74
CA VAL A 31 -6.13 -8.84 15.35
C VAL A 31 -5.63 -10.20 15.83
N ARG A 32 -6.00 -10.63 17.04
CA ARG A 32 -5.60 -11.94 17.59
C ARG A 32 -6.20 -13.11 16.81
N ASN A 33 -7.47 -13.03 16.44
CA ASN A 33 -8.19 -14.16 15.85
C ASN A 33 -8.12 -14.21 14.32
N GLN A 34 -7.64 -13.16 13.67
CA GLN A 34 -7.45 -13.10 12.22
C GLN A 34 -6.00 -12.73 11.88
N PRO A 35 -5.05 -13.68 12.03
CA PRO A 35 -3.62 -13.40 11.82
C PRO A 35 -3.30 -12.90 10.40
N ASN A 36 -4.14 -13.26 9.41
CA ASN A 36 -3.98 -12.86 8.01
C ASN A 36 -4.79 -11.60 7.64
N LEU A 37 -5.40 -10.91 8.62
CA LEU A 37 -6.23 -9.73 8.35
C LEU A 37 -5.45 -8.65 7.61
N ALA A 38 -4.22 -8.36 8.06
CA ALA A 38 -3.36 -7.38 7.42
C ALA A 38 -3.02 -7.80 5.97
N GLU A 39 -2.62 -9.06 5.75
CA GLU A 39 -2.32 -9.60 4.41
C GLU A 39 -3.52 -9.42 3.48
N ASN A 40 -4.72 -9.78 3.94
CA ASN A 40 -5.95 -9.67 3.17
C ASN A 40 -6.29 -8.21 2.82
N ILE A 41 -6.12 -7.28 3.77
CA ILE A 41 -6.36 -5.85 3.51
C ILE A 41 -5.41 -5.34 2.43
N TYR A 42 -4.11 -5.67 2.51
CA TYR A 42 -3.15 -5.22 1.52
C TYR A 42 -3.34 -5.90 0.16
N ALA A 43 -3.70 -7.18 0.13
CA ALA A 43 -4.09 -7.85 -1.12
C ALA A 43 -5.28 -7.14 -1.79
N LEU A 44 -6.32 -6.79 -1.03
CA LEU A 44 -7.46 -6.03 -1.53
C LEU A 44 -7.07 -4.62 -2.01
N LYS A 45 -6.13 -3.95 -1.35
CA LYS A 45 -5.59 -2.66 -1.79
C LYS A 45 -4.90 -2.78 -3.14
N VAL A 46 -4.08 -3.82 -3.33
CA VAL A 46 -3.41 -4.12 -4.62
C VAL A 46 -4.45 -4.35 -5.71
N ASP A 47 -5.42 -5.25 -5.49
CA ASP A 47 -6.44 -5.54 -6.49
C ASP A 47 -7.27 -4.29 -6.86
N ARG A 48 -7.57 -3.45 -5.88
CA ARG A 48 -8.30 -2.20 -6.11
C ARG A 48 -7.48 -1.21 -6.92
N ILE A 49 -6.23 -0.96 -6.53
CA ILE A 49 -5.41 0.05 -7.21
C ILE A 49 -5.07 -0.39 -8.64
N GLU A 50 -4.84 -1.69 -8.88
CA GLU A 50 -4.61 -2.19 -10.25
C GLU A 50 -5.85 -2.00 -11.14
N LYS A 51 -7.06 -2.18 -10.61
CA LYS A 51 -8.31 -1.86 -11.34
C LYS A 51 -8.53 -0.36 -11.56
N GLU A 52 -8.05 0.49 -10.66
CA GLU A 52 -8.11 1.94 -10.82
C GLU A 52 -7.12 2.41 -11.89
N VAL A 53 -5.88 1.91 -11.87
CA VAL A 53 -4.88 2.18 -12.90
C VAL A 53 -5.35 1.66 -14.26
N ALA A 54 -5.98 0.48 -14.35
CA ALA A 54 -6.53 -0.02 -15.60
C ALA A 54 -7.61 0.90 -16.21
N ARG A 55 -8.33 1.66 -15.38
CA ARG A 55 -9.36 2.62 -15.82
C ARG A 55 -8.78 4.00 -16.16
N ASN A 56 -7.72 4.41 -15.48
CA ASN A 56 -7.03 5.68 -15.71
C ASN A 56 -5.50 5.45 -15.71
N PRO A 57 -4.96 4.94 -16.83
CA PRO A 57 -3.58 4.43 -16.90
C PRO A 57 -2.52 5.52 -16.79
N ASP A 58 -2.90 6.77 -17.04
CA ASP A 58 -2.01 7.92 -17.22
C ASP A 58 -2.10 8.91 -16.04
N ASN A 59 -2.72 8.51 -14.92
CA ASN A 59 -2.80 9.35 -13.74
C ASN A 59 -1.57 9.14 -12.83
N PRO A 60 -0.67 10.14 -12.68
CA PRO A 60 0.56 9.99 -11.93
C PRO A 60 0.35 9.68 -10.44
N ASP A 61 -0.68 10.25 -9.80
CA ASP A 61 -1.00 9.97 -8.40
C ASP A 61 -1.47 8.52 -8.19
N LEU A 62 -2.24 7.98 -9.15
CA LEU A 62 -2.67 6.58 -9.11
C LEU A 62 -1.50 5.63 -9.35
N LEU A 63 -0.62 5.96 -10.30
CA LEU A 63 0.59 5.20 -10.56
C LEU A 63 1.50 5.16 -9.33
N LEU A 64 1.70 6.29 -8.65
CA LEU A 64 2.48 6.34 -7.41
C LEU A 64 1.85 5.52 -6.28
N LYS A 65 0.52 5.63 -6.09
CA LYS A 65 -0.21 4.79 -5.13
C LYS A 65 -0.09 3.30 -5.46
N ALA A 66 -0.06 2.94 -6.75
CA ALA A 66 0.14 1.57 -7.18
C ALA A 66 1.53 1.08 -6.80
N VAL A 67 2.58 1.85 -7.09
CA VAL A 67 3.97 1.53 -6.70
C VAL A 67 4.06 1.20 -5.20
N SER A 68 3.51 2.08 -4.35
CA SER A 68 3.52 1.89 -2.90
C SER A 68 2.77 0.63 -2.47
N ASN A 69 1.49 0.49 -2.86
CA ASN A 69 0.67 -0.65 -2.43
C ASN A 69 1.22 -2.00 -2.88
N LEU A 70 1.67 -2.09 -4.14
CA LEU A 70 2.22 -3.33 -4.70
C LEU A 70 3.50 -3.74 -3.99
N THR A 71 4.34 -2.77 -3.62
CA THR A 71 5.61 -3.04 -2.95
C THR A 71 5.41 -3.46 -1.50
N ILE A 72 4.59 -2.72 -0.74
CA ILE A 72 4.27 -3.07 0.65
C ILE A 72 3.71 -4.49 0.72
N TYR A 73 2.79 -4.84 -0.19
CA TYR A 73 2.24 -6.19 -0.24
C TYR A 73 3.29 -7.25 -0.57
N SER A 74 4.11 -7.00 -1.58
CA SER A 74 5.11 -7.96 -2.07
C SER A 74 6.22 -8.21 -1.05
N TYR A 75 6.77 -7.14 -0.47
CA TYR A 75 7.84 -7.23 0.51
C TYR A 75 7.32 -7.70 1.88
N GLY A 76 6.32 -7.00 2.42
CA GLY A 76 5.84 -7.21 3.79
C GLY A 76 5.09 -8.53 3.99
N PHE A 77 4.54 -9.12 2.93
CA PHE A 77 3.75 -10.36 3.06
C PHE A 77 4.27 -11.50 2.20
N LEU A 78 4.46 -11.30 0.88
CA LEU A 78 4.85 -12.41 0.01
C LEU A 78 6.29 -12.88 0.24
N MET A 79 7.25 -11.95 0.32
CA MET A 79 8.66 -12.29 0.59
C MET A 79 8.83 -12.83 2.00
N GLU A 80 8.25 -12.19 3.01
CA GLU A 80 8.32 -12.67 4.40
C GLU A 80 7.73 -14.09 4.54
N LYS A 81 6.58 -14.36 3.91
CA LYS A 81 6.00 -15.71 3.84
C LYS A 81 6.88 -16.69 3.08
N ALA A 82 7.52 -16.25 2.00
CA ALA A 82 8.48 -17.06 1.25
C ALA A 82 9.67 -17.46 2.13
N ASP A 83 10.27 -16.51 2.86
CA ASP A 83 11.41 -16.75 3.75
C ASP A 83 11.10 -17.85 4.77
N ARG A 84 9.92 -17.78 5.42
CA ARG A 84 9.47 -18.81 6.37
C ARG A 84 9.22 -20.16 5.70
N GLU A 85 8.66 -20.15 4.49
CA GLU A 85 8.30 -21.39 3.79
C GLU A 85 9.51 -22.08 3.17
N VAL A 86 10.53 -21.36 2.71
CA VAL A 86 11.75 -21.94 2.12
C VAL A 86 12.42 -22.92 3.07
N VAL A 87 12.41 -22.63 4.38
CA VAL A 87 12.99 -23.50 5.42
C VAL A 87 12.25 -24.84 5.51
N LYS A 88 10.95 -24.88 5.19
CA LYS A 88 10.10 -26.08 5.29
C LYS A 88 9.96 -26.79 3.93
N ASN A 89 9.75 -26.01 2.88
CA ASN A 89 9.56 -26.45 1.52
C ASN A 89 10.12 -25.41 0.55
N TYR A 90 11.35 -25.65 0.09
CA TYR A 90 12.06 -24.79 -0.85
C TYR A 90 11.22 -24.46 -2.10
N HIS A 91 10.54 -25.45 -2.70
CA HIS A 91 9.77 -25.24 -3.91
C HIS A 91 8.55 -24.34 -3.69
N GLN A 92 7.89 -24.46 -2.54
CA GLN A 92 6.76 -23.58 -2.19
C GLN A 92 7.23 -22.15 -1.92
N GLY A 93 8.30 -21.97 -1.15
CA GLY A 93 8.92 -20.67 -0.93
C GLY A 93 9.36 -20.00 -2.24
N LYS A 94 9.97 -20.76 -3.16
CA LYS A 94 10.36 -20.26 -4.49
C LYS A 94 9.16 -19.78 -5.31
N LYS A 95 8.01 -20.46 -5.24
CA LYS A 95 6.77 -19.99 -5.91
C LYS A 95 6.29 -18.65 -5.34
N LEU A 96 6.41 -18.44 -4.03
CA LEU A 96 6.03 -17.17 -3.40
C LEU A 96 6.97 -16.03 -3.82
N TYR A 97 8.29 -16.26 -3.89
CA TYR A 97 9.20 -15.25 -4.43
C TYR A 97 8.91 -14.92 -5.89
N HIS A 98 8.62 -15.92 -6.74
CA HIS A 98 8.24 -15.65 -8.13
C HIS A 98 6.96 -14.82 -8.21
N ARG A 99 5.99 -15.07 -7.34
CA ARG A 99 4.79 -14.22 -7.24
C ARG A 99 5.15 -12.79 -6.84
N ALA A 100 5.98 -12.60 -5.81
CA ALA A 100 6.44 -11.27 -5.38
C ALA A 100 7.18 -10.54 -6.51
N GLN A 101 8.11 -11.21 -7.20
CA GLN A 101 8.85 -10.68 -8.33
C GLN A 101 7.93 -10.18 -9.45
N ASN A 102 6.88 -10.94 -9.78
CA ASN A 102 5.92 -10.51 -10.80
C ASN A 102 5.14 -9.25 -10.38
N ILE A 103 4.86 -9.07 -9.09
CA ILE A 103 4.20 -7.86 -8.59
C ILE A 103 5.19 -6.69 -8.58
N PHE A 104 6.45 -6.89 -8.16
CA PHE A 104 7.49 -5.86 -8.24
C PHE A 104 7.74 -5.39 -9.67
N ASN A 105 7.72 -6.28 -10.65
CA ASN A 105 7.85 -5.88 -12.06
C ASN A 105 6.72 -4.93 -12.47
N ARG A 106 5.47 -5.20 -12.05
CA ARG A 106 4.36 -4.27 -12.32
C ARG A 106 4.51 -2.95 -11.57
N ALA A 107 4.95 -2.99 -10.30
CA ALA A 107 5.25 -1.78 -9.53
C ALA A 107 6.31 -0.92 -10.23
N LYS A 108 7.41 -1.53 -10.68
CA LYS A 108 8.46 -0.88 -11.48
C LYS A 108 7.87 -0.25 -12.74
N ASP A 109 7.04 -0.98 -13.49
CA ASP A 109 6.43 -0.46 -14.71
C ASP A 109 5.47 0.72 -14.44
N TYR A 110 4.75 0.73 -13.30
CA TYR A 110 3.94 1.88 -12.88
C TYR A 110 4.83 3.08 -12.50
N GLY A 111 5.93 2.86 -11.77
CA GLY A 111 6.87 3.91 -11.38
C GLY A 111 7.54 4.56 -12.60
N LEU A 112 8.01 3.73 -13.54
CA LEU A 112 8.58 4.19 -14.81
C LEU A 112 7.57 4.97 -15.66
N ARG A 113 6.28 4.62 -15.62
CA ARG A 113 5.24 5.43 -16.28
C ARG A 113 4.99 6.74 -15.55
N GLY A 114 4.91 6.71 -14.23
CA GLY A 114 4.63 7.90 -13.41
C GLY A 114 5.71 8.96 -13.59
N ILE A 115 6.98 8.55 -13.60
CA ILE A 115 8.10 9.50 -13.71
C ILE A 115 8.17 10.19 -15.08
N LYS A 116 7.69 9.55 -16.16
CA LYS A 116 7.65 10.14 -17.51
C LYS A 116 6.75 11.37 -17.59
N PHE A 117 5.74 11.49 -16.73
CA PHE A 117 4.91 12.71 -16.68
C PHE A 117 5.72 13.93 -16.22
N HIS A 118 6.65 13.72 -15.31
CA HIS A 118 7.54 14.78 -14.84
C HIS A 118 8.75 14.95 -15.76
N TYR A 119 9.18 13.85 -16.41
CA TYR A 119 10.41 13.79 -17.19
C TYR A 119 10.21 13.03 -18.51
N PRO A 120 9.71 13.69 -19.56
CA PRO A 120 9.44 13.06 -20.87
C PRO A 120 10.66 12.40 -21.53
N GLY A 121 11.89 12.82 -21.18
CA GLY A 121 13.15 12.24 -21.66
C GLY A 121 13.71 11.09 -20.80
N PHE A 122 12.95 10.59 -19.83
CA PHE A 122 13.47 9.60 -18.88
C PHE A 122 13.87 8.27 -19.55
N ASP A 123 13.18 7.84 -20.61
CA ASP A 123 13.55 6.62 -21.34
C ASP A 123 14.94 6.73 -21.96
N SER A 124 15.22 7.85 -22.63
CA SER A 124 16.54 8.11 -23.20
C SER A 124 17.64 8.18 -22.14
N LEU A 125 17.31 8.57 -20.90
CA LEU A 125 18.26 8.55 -19.78
C LEU A 125 18.63 7.12 -19.36
N MET A 126 17.66 6.20 -19.37
CA MET A 126 17.87 4.79 -19.01
C MET A 126 18.70 4.03 -20.05
N GLU A 127 18.68 4.48 -21.30
CA GLU A 127 19.44 3.87 -22.41
C GLU A 127 20.81 4.54 -22.65
N ALA A 128 21.05 5.71 -22.08
CA ALA A 128 22.27 6.48 -22.32
C ALA A 128 23.51 5.79 -21.73
N THR A 129 24.51 5.54 -22.59
CA THR A 129 25.83 5.01 -22.18
C THR A 129 26.68 6.06 -21.46
N LYS A 130 26.31 7.35 -21.57
CA LYS A 130 26.96 8.49 -20.93
C LYS A 130 25.86 9.32 -20.26
N MET A 131 25.81 9.33 -18.94
CA MET A 131 24.80 10.08 -18.20
C MET A 131 25.06 11.58 -18.37
N GLU A 132 24.16 12.28 -19.06
CA GLU A 132 24.02 13.72 -18.88
C GLU A 132 23.48 13.98 -17.47
N SER A 133 23.92 15.06 -16.82
CA SER A 133 23.49 15.35 -15.45
C SER A 133 22.00 15.67 -15.43
N PHE A 134 21.20 14.82 -14.80
CA PHE A 134 19.78 15.03 -14.61
C PHE A 134 19.49 15.46 -13.18
N THR A 135 18.85 16.61 -13.01
CA THR A 135 18.53 17.13 -11.68
C THR A 135 17.11 16.72 -11.31
N PHE A 136 17.00 15.68 -10.48
CA PHE A 136 15.74 15.33 -9.83
C PHE A 136 15.44 16.31 -8.69
N LYS A 137 14.16 16.51 -8.43
CA LYS A 137 13.66 17.25 -7.29
C LYS A 137 13.29 16.29 -6.16
N LYS A 138 13.14 16.83 -4.97
CA LYS A 138 12.75 16.05 -3.79
C LYS A 138 11.38 15.39 -3.97
N GLU A 139 10.49 16.00 -4.74
CA GLU A 139 9.15 15.49 -5.01
C GLU A 139 9.16 14.21 -5.88
N ASP A 140 10.28 13.91 -6.54
CA ASP A 140 10.41 12.71 -7.38
C ASP A 140 10.84 11.48 -6.59
N VAL A 141 11.34 11.66 -5.36
CA VAL A 141 11.82 10.59 -4.49
C VAL A 141 10.80 9.46 -4.35
N PRO A 142 9.48 9.69 -4.19
CA PRO A 142 8.50 8.60 -4.10
C PRO A 142 8.42 7.70 -5.35
N PHE A 143 8.84 8.17 -6.52
CA PHE A 143 8.93 7.33 -7.73
C PHE A 143 10.17 6.43 -7.74
N PHE A 144 11.19 6.77 -6.94
CA PHE A 144 12.46 6.06 -6.85
C PHE A 144 12.61 5.21 -5.59
N LEU A 145 12.01 5.67 -4.50
CA LEU A 145 12.07 5.04 -3.19
C LEU A 145 10.71 4.45 -2.85
N LEU A 146 10.77 3.14 -2.67
CA LEU A 146 9.88 2.34 -1.86
C LEU A 146 10.07 2.79 -0.41
N ASP A 147 9.09 3.49 0.16
CA ASP A 147 8.98 3.61 1.63
C ASP A 147 8.55 2.26 2.24
#